data_AF-A0A2U1K9E1-F1
#
_entry.id   AF-A0A2U1K9E1-F1
#
_cell.length_a   1.000
_cell.length_b   1.000
_cell.length_c   1.000
_cell.angle_alpha   90.00
_cell.angle_beta   90.00
_cell.angle_gamma   90.00
#
_symmetry.space_group_name_H-M   'P 1'
#
loop_
_entity.id
_entity.type
_entity.pdbx_description
1 polymer ?
#
loop_
_entity_poly.entity_id
_entity_poly.type
_entity_poly.pdbx_seq_one_letter_code
_entity_poly.pdbx_strand_id
1 'polypeptide(L)'
;MAAVASASAPARSSKTESYVDNKRKDDIRMSNIKSARSVADAVRTSLGPKGMDKMISTASGDVIITNDGATILNKMEVLQPAAKMLVELSKSQDVVAGDGTTTVVVIAGALLKQCQTLLHSGLSNDRYHTGF
;
A
#
# COMPACT_ATOMS: atom_id res chain seq x y z
N MET A 1 44.79 -52.92 -16.72
CA MET A 1 44.22 -51.97 -17.70
C MET A 1 43.28 -51.02 -16.97
N ALA A 2 43.80 -49.87 -16.55
CA ALA A 2 43.05 -48.84 -15.82
C ALA A 2 42.90 -47.61 -16.71
N ALA A 3 41.66 -47.24 -17.05
CA ALA A 3 41.32 -45.97 -17.69
C ALA A 3 39.81 -45.75 -17.73
N VAL A 4 39.22 -45.04 -16.75
CA VAL A 4 37.90 -44.38 -16.80
C VAL A 4 37.84 -43.40 -15.62
N ALA A 5 37.40 -42.15 -15.65
CA ALA A 5 37.24 -41.10 -16.65
C ALA A 5 37.06 -39.80 -15.83
N SER A 6 37.74 -38.71 -16.20
CA SER A 6 37.57 -37.38 -15.60
C SER A 6 36.36 -36.68 -16.22
N ALA A 7 35.22 -36.68 -15.53
CA ALA A 7 34.04 -35.92 -15.93
C ALA A 7 34.16 -34.47 -15.45
N SER A 8 34.65 -33.58 -16.32
CA SER A 8 34.51 -32.14 -16.16
C SER A 8 33.05 -31.75 -16.46
N ALA A 9 32.36 -31.18 -15.47
CA ALA A 9 30.99 -30.73 -15.62
C ALA A 9 30.91 -29.54 -16.61
N PRO A 10 29.95 -29.53 -17.55
CA PRO A 10 29.80 -28.42 -18.49
C PRO A 10 29.15 -27.23 -17.78
N ALA A 11 29.65 -26.04 -18.08
CA ALA A 11 29.15 -24.77 -17.60
C ALA A 11 27.63 -24.62 -17.91
N ARG A 12 26.83 -24.40 -16.86
CA ARG A 12 25.42 -24.00 -17.01
C ARG A 12 25.36 -22.59 -17.60
N SER A 13 25.24 -22.54 -18.92
CA SER A 13 24.61 -21.43 -19.62
C SER A 13 23.11 -21.45 -19.30
N SER A 14 22.68 -20.63 -18.36
CA SER A 14 21.30 -20.13 -18.35
C SER A 14 21.37 -18.62 -18.49
N LYS A 15 21.33 -18.15 -19.75
CA LYS A 15 20.91 -16.78 -20.06
C LYS A 15 19.53 -16.58 -19.42
N THR A 16 19.48 -15.93 -18.26
CA THR A 16 18.22 -15.44 -17.70
C THR A 16 17.75 -14.33 -18.63
N GLU A 17 16.77 -14.66 -19.46
CA GLU A 17 16.06 -13.74 -20.35
C GLU A 17 15.48 -12.58 -19.55
N SER A 18 16.18 -11.46 -19.52
CA SER A 18 15.78 -10.21 -18.87
C SER A 18 14.79 -9.42 -19.75
N TYR A 19 13.67 -10.05 -20.16
CA TYR A 19 12.67 -9.40 -21.01
C TYR A 19 11.24 -9.34 -20.45
N VAL A 20 10.98 -9.70 -19.19
CA VAL A 20 9.60 -9.62 -18.65
C VAL A 20 9.53 -9.04 -17.24
N ASP A 21 9.67 -7.72 -17.11
CA ASP A 21 9.48 -7.07 -15.80
C ASP A 21 8.70 -5.75 -15.78
N ASN A 22 8.58 -4.99 -16.88
CA ASN A 22 7.89 -3.69 -16.80
C ASN A 22 6.39 -3.81 -16.61
N LYS A 23 5.73 -4.74 -17.31
CA LYS A 23 4.26 -4.96 -17.17
C LYS A 23 3.89 -5.39 -15.75
N ARG A 24 4.65 -6.31 -15.16
CA ARG A 24 4.49 -6.76 -13.77
C ARG A 24 4.71 -5.62 -12.76
N LYS A 25 5.71 -4.76 -12.99
CA LYS A 25 5.99 -3.62 -12.12
C LYS A 25 4.85 -2.60 -12.10
N ASP A 26 4.28 -2.28 -13.26
CA ASP A 26 3.17 -1.33 -13.34
C ASP A 26 1.90 -1.91 -12.73
N ASP A 27 1.63 -3.20 -12.93
CA ASP A 27 0.51 -3.91 -12.31
C ASP A 27 0.60 -3.90 -10.77
N ILE A 28 1.80 -4.10 -10.19
CA ILE A 28 2.02 -4.06 -8.74
C ILE A 28 1.78 -2.65 -8.18
N ARG A 29 2.28 -1.60 -8.85
CA ARG A 29 2.06 -0.21 -8.43
C ARG A 29 0.58 0.14 -8.41
N MET A 30 -0.13 -0.25 -9.46
CA MET A 30 -1.57 -0.01 -9.58
C MET A 30 -2.35 -0.75 -8.49
N SER A 31 -1.98 -1.99 -8.19
CA SER A 31 -2.55 -2.76 -7.08
C SER A 31 -2.33 -2.09 -5.72
N ASN A 32 -1.11 -1.61 -5.46
CA ASN A 32 -0.77 -0.90 -4.23
C ASN A 32 -1.56 0.39 -4.05
N ILE A 33 -1.62 1.23 -5.11
CA ILE A 33 -2.39 2.47 -5.12
C ILE A 33 -3.87 2.20 -4.87
N LYS A 34 -4.45 1.21 -5.55
CA LYS A 34 -5.86 0.83 -5.39
C LYS A 34 -6.16 0.37 -3.97
N SER A 35 -5.29 -0.44 -3.38
CA SER A 35 -5.45 -0.98 -2.03
C SER A 35 -5.40 0.12 -0.97
N ALA A 36 -4.38 0.97 -1.03
CA ALA A 36 -4.21 2.10 -0.11
C ALA A 36 -5.36 3.12 -0.25
N ARG A 37 -5.80 3.40 -1.48
CA ARG A 37 -6.96 4.26 -1.72
C ARG A 37 -8.25 3.70 -1.13
N SER A 38 -8.49 2.39 -1.25
CA SER A 38 -9.67 1.76 -0.66
C SER A 38 -9.74 1.96 0.86
N VAL A 39 -8.60 1.93 1.54
CA VAL A 39 -8.51 2.24 2.97
C VAL A 39 -8.83 3.71 3.23
N ALA A 40 -8.23 4.63 2.48
CA ALA A 40 -8.50 6.06 2.64
C ALA A 40 -9.98 6.42 2.39
N ASP A 41 -10.61 5.81 1.37
CA ASP A 41 -12.02 6.03 1.07
C ASP A 41 -12.94 5.48 2.17
N ALA A 42 -12.53 4.42 2.89
CA ALA A 42 -13.30 3.85 4.00
C ALA A 42 -13.38 4.79 5.23
N VAL A 43 -12.28 5.45 5.57
CA VAL A 43 -12.22 6.43 6.68
C VAL A 43 -12.68 7.83 6.27
N ARG A 44 -12.70 8.16 4.98
CA ARG A 44 -13.05 9.50 4.49
C ARG A 44 -14.41 10.02 4.98
N THR A 45 -15.41 9.14 5.10
CA THR A 45 -16.75 9.56 5.52
C THR A 45 -16.86 9.91 7.00
N SER A 46 -15.84 9.57 7.78
CA SER A 46 -15.73 9.87 9.22
C SER A 46 -15.02 11.21 9.46
N LEU A 47 -14.56 11.87 8.39
CA LEU A 47 -13.90 13.16 8.48
C LEU A 47 -14.89 14.30 8.78
N GLY A 48 -14.57 15.09 9.81
CA GLY A 48 -15.24 16.35 10.13
C GLY A 48 -16.31 16.23 11.23
N PRO A 49 -16.89 17.37 11.65
CA PRO A 49 -17.85 17.43 12.76
C PRO A 49 -19.20 16.77 12.46
N LYS A 50 -19.48 16.49 11.19
CA LYS A 50 -20.63 15.68 10.73
C LYS A 50 -20.17 14.35 10.12
N GLY A 51 -19.00 13.86 10.54
CA GLY A 51 -18.50 12.55 10.15
C GLY A 51 -19.46 11.45 10.58
N MET A 52 -19.56 10.40 9.78
CA MET A 52 -20.36 9.23 10.11
C MET A 52 -19.53 8.26 10.95
N ASP A 53 -20.12 7.80 12.05
CA ASP A 53 -19.54 6.73 12.86
C ASP A 53 -19.40 5.43 12.05
N LYS A 54 -18.36 4.67 12.38
CA LYS A 54 -18.14 3.32 11.89
C LYS A 54 -18.42 2.33 13.00
N MET A 55 -19.33 1.41 12.71
CA MET A 55 -19.52 0.21 13.50
C MET A 55 -18.55 -0.87 13.00
N ILE A 56 -17.66 -1.31 13.88
CA ILE A 56 -16.64 -2.34 13.62
C ILE A 56 -16.96 -3.52 14.52
N SER A 57 -17.21 -4.69 13.92
CA SER A 57 -17.36 -5.95 14.64
C SER A 57 -16.03 -6.70 14.59
N THR A 58 -15.47 -7.05 15.75
CA THR A 58 -14.28 -7.90 15.83
C THR A 58 -14.68 -9.39 15.72
N ALA A 59 -13.71 -10.25 15.40
CA ALA A 59 -13.93 -11.70 15.35
C ALA A 59 -14.33 -12.31 16.71
N SER A 60 -14.01 -11.62 17.81
CA SER A 60 -14.40 -12.01 19.17
C SER A 60 -15.86 -11.69 19.51
N GLY A 61 -16.57 -10.97 18.63
CA GLY A 61 -17.96 -10.54 18.84
C GLY A 61 -18.09 -9.16 19.50
N ASP A 62 -16.98 -8.45 19.74
CA ASP A 62 -17.03 -7.09 20.28
C ASP A 62 -17.41 -6.10 19.18
N VAL A 63 -18.34 -5.20 19.50
CA VAL A 63 -18.78 -4.12 18.61
C VAL A 63 -18.23 -2.79 19.11
N ILE A 64 -17.47 -2.10 18.25
CA ILE A 64 -16.90 -0.79 18.52
C ILE A 64 -17.54 0.20 17.56
N ILE A 65 -18.16 1.25 18.08
CA ILE A 65 -18.69 2.37 17.29
C ILE A 65 -17.77 3.57 17.52
N THR A 66 -17.14 4.07 16.47
CA THR A 66 -16.22 5.21 16.58
C THR A 66 -16.17 6.04 15.30
N ASN A 67 -15.88 7.32 15.45
CA ASN A 67 -15.55 8.24 14.36
C ASN A 67 -14.04 8.50 14.23
N ASP A 68 -13.23 8.04 15.18
CA ASP A 68 -11.79 8.30 15.17
C ASP A 68 -11.08 7.42 14.14
N GLY A 69 -10.43 8.08 13.17
CA GLY A 69 -9.69 7.44 12.09
C GLY A 69 -8.58 6.51 12.59
N ALA A 70 -7.86 6.88 13.66
CA ALA A 70 -6.78 6.04 14.19
C ALA A 70 -7.35 4.72 14.77
N THR A 71 -8.41 4.81 15.58
CA THR A 71 -9.10 3.64 16.13
C THR A 71 -9.70 2.77 15.03
N ILE A 72 -10.34 3.36 14.02
CA ILE A 72 -10.90 2.63 12.87
C ILE A 72 -9.81 1.83 12.16
N LEU A 73 -8.69 2.48 11.83
CA LEU A 73 -7.58 1.86 11.10
C LEU A 73 -6.84 0.80 11.93
N ASN A 74 -6.81 0.96 13.26
CA ASN A 74 -6.20 -0.02 14.16
C ASN A 74 -7.00 -1.31 14.29
N LYS A 75 -8.33 -1.23 14.14
CA LYS A 75 -9.23 -2.38 14.23
C LYS A 75 -9.48 -3.05 12.89
N MET A 76 -9.09 -2.42 11.79
CA MET A 76 -9.23 -2.97 10.45
C MET A 76 -8.11 -3.96 10.11
N GLU A 77 -8.48 -5.15 9.66
CA GLU A 77 -7.52 -6.14 9.18
C GLU A 77 -7.06 -5.81 7.76
N VAL A 78 -5.86 -5.25 7.64
CA VAL A 78 -5.26 -4.87 6.35
C VAL A 78 -4.18 -5.87 5.96
N LEU A 79 -4.39 -6.56 4.83
CA LEU A 79 -3.42 -7.54 4.31
C LEU A 79 -2.31 -6.90 3.46
N GLN A 80 -2.66 -5.90 2.66
CA GLN A 80 -1.76 -5.26 1.69
C GLN A 80 -0.72 -4.35 2.39
N PRO A 81 0.59 -4.51 2.14
CA PRO A 81 1.63 -3.70 2.79
C PRO A 81 1.46 -2.20 2.55
N ALA A 82 1.13 -1.80 1.32
CA ALA A 82 0.93 -0.39 0.96
C ALA A 82 -0.22 0.26 1.77
N ALA A 83 -1.23 -0.52 2.13
CA ALA A 83 -2.34 -0.04 2.95
C ALA A 83 -1.98 -0.03 4.45
N LYS A 84 -1.12 -0.95 4.92
CA LYS A 84 -0.58 -0.90 6.29
C LYS A 84 0.23 0.37 6.55
N MET A 85 0.95 0.87 5.55
CA MET A 85 1.68 2.15 5.66
C MET A 85 0.74 3.32 6.00
N LEU A 86 -0.50 3.33 5.48
CA LEU A 86 -1.48 4.35 5.85
C LEU A 86 -1.97 4.22 7.29
N VAL A 87 -2.10 3.00 7.81
CA VAL A 87 -2.43 2.74 9.21
C VAL A 87 -1.31 3.27 10.12
N GLU A 88 -0.05 3.00 9.78
CA GLU A 88 1.12 3.48 10.53
C GLU A 88 1.26 5.00 10.49
N LEU A 89 0.93 5.62 9.37
CA LEU A 89 0.89 7.08 9.22
C LEU A 89 -0.19 7.70 10.12
N SER A 90 -1.38 7.10 10.21
CA SER A 90 -2.42 7.55 11.13
C SER A 90 -2.00 7.41 12.60
N LYS A 91 -1.36 6.29 12.98
CA LYS A 91 -0.84 6.07 14.34
C LYS A 91 0.25 7.08 14.70
N SER A 92 1.16 7.35 13.76
CA SER A 92 2.23 8.33 13.97
C SER A 92 1.66 9.73 14.20
N GLN A 93 0.63 10.11 13.43
CA GLN A 93 -0.06 11.38 13.60
C GLN A 93 -0.78 11.49 14.96
N ASP A 94 -1.40 10.40 15.40
CA ASP A 94 -2.08 10.31 16.70
C ASP A 94 -1.09 10.52 17.86
N VAL A 95 0.10 9.90 17.80
CA VAL A 95 1.14 10.06 18.82
C VAL A 95 1.72 11.48 18.87
N VAL A 96 1.90 12.12 17.71
CA VAL A 96 2.58 13.42 17.63
C VAL A 96 1.65 14.59 17.94
N ALA A 97 0.43 14.57 17.39
CA ALA A 97 -0.49 15.71 17.46
C ALA A 97 -1.83 15.37 18.11
N GLY A 98 -2.27 14.11 18.10
CA GLY A 98 -3.57 13.68 18.63
C GLY A 98 -4.79 14.17 17.83
N ASP A 99 -4.61 14.89 16.73
CA ASP A 99 -5.66 15.32 15.79
C ASP A 99 -5.16 15.22 14.34
N GLY A 100 -6.10 15.24 13.40
CA GLY A 100 -5.83 15.14 11.97
C GLY A 100 -5.50 13.72 11.51
N THR A 101 -5.71 12.70 12.36
CA THR A 101 -5.49 11.28 12.05
C THR A 101 -6.27 10.86 10.80
N THR A 102 -7.53 11.30 10.69
CA THR A 102 -8.38 11.06 9.52
C THR A 102 -7.94 11.90 8.32
N THR A 103 -7.58 13.16 8.55
CA THR A 103 -7.19 14.11 7.49
C THR A 103 -5.93 13.64 6.76
N VAL A 104 -4.91 13.19 7.49
CA VAL A 104 -3.63 12.78 6.91
C VAL A 104 -3.80 11.55 5.99
N VAL A 105 -4.69 10.62 6.37
CA VAL A 105 -4.99 9.42 5.56
C VAL A 105 -5.78 9.78 4.30
N VAL A 106 -6.73 10.70 4.41
CA VAL A 106 -7.51 11.19 3.25
C VAL A 106 -6.62 11.94 2.26
N ILE A 107 -5.69 12.78 2.74
CA ILE A 107 -4.72 13.47 1.90
C ILE A 107 -3.81 12.46 1.19
N ALA A 108 -3.28 11.46 1.90
CA ALA A 108 -2.46 10.42 1.29
C ALA A 108 -3.22 9.66 0.19
N GLY A 109 -4.49 9.31 0.42
CA GLY A 109 -5.36 8.71 -0.60
C GLY A 109 -5.59 9.61 -1.82
N ALA A 110 -5.75 10.91 -1.61
CA ALA A 110 -5.91 11.89 -2.69
C ALA A 110 -4.64 12.03 -3.54
N LEU A 111 -3.46 12.07 -2.90
CA LEU A 111 -2.17 12.09 -3.59
C LEU A 111 -1.97 10.82 -4.42
N LEU A 112 -2.27 9.64 -3.87
CA LEU A 112 -2.18 8.37 -4.60
C LEU A 112 -3.11 8.33 -5.83
N LYS A 113 -4.31 8.93 -5.73
CA LYS A 113 -5.22 9.08 -6.88
C LYS A 113 -4.62 9.99 -7.96
N GLN A 114 -3.95 11.07 -7.57
CA GLN A 114 -3.27 11.94 -8.52
C GLN A 114 -2.10 11.20 -9.18
N CYS A 115 -1.28 10.50 -8.40
CA CYS A 115 -0.22 9.62 -8.90
C CYS A 115 -0.74 8.58 -9.89
N GLN A 116 -1.92 7.99 -9.66
CA GLN A 116 -2.53 7.05 -10.60
C GLN A 116 -2.80 7.69 -11.99
N THR A 117 -3.36 8.89 -12.00
CA THR A 117 -3.67 9.64 -13.23
C THR A 117 -2.41 10.00 -14.00
N LEU A 118 -1.39 10.35 -13.24
CA LEU A 118 -0.05 10.71 -13.67
C LEU A 118 0.69 9.49 -14.30
N LEU A 119 0.62 8.32 -13.67
CA LEU A 119 1.13 7.06 -14.24
C LEU A 119 0.44 6.70 -15.57
N HIS A 120 -0.87 6.88 -15.68
CA HIS A 120 -1.59 6.65 -16.95
C HIS A 120 -1.18 7.63 -18.06
N SER A 121 -0.69 8.82 -17.71
CA SER A 121 -0.25 9.84 -18.66
C SER A 121 1.16 9.58 -19.22
N GLY A 122 1.80 8.46 -18.86
CA GLY A 122 3.09 8.02 -19.44
C GLY A 122 4.33 8.74 -18.92
N LEU A 123 4.20 9.50 -17.84
CA LEU A 123 5.30 10.21 -17.19
C LEU A 123 6.07 9.26 -16.26
N SER A 124 7.40 9.26 -16.38
CA SER A 124 8.32 8.35 -15.69
C SER A 124 8.38 8.56 -14.17
N ASN A 125 8.53 7.45 -13.43
CA ASN A 125 8.54 7.37 -11.95
C ASN A 125 9.42 8.41 -11.23
N ASP A 126 10.53 8.81 -11.85
CA ASP A 126 11.52 9.71 -11.27
C ASP A 126 10.98 11.14 -11.07
N ARG A 127 9.97 11.54 -11.85
CA ARG A 127 9.45 12.91 -11.86
C ARG A 127 8.39 13.20 -10.81
N TYR A 128 7.80 12.19 -10.18
CA TYR A 128 6.74 12.38 -9.17
C TYR A 128 7.23 12.40 -7.74
N HIS A 129 8.42 11.83 -7.46
CA HIS A 129 9.05 11.95 -6.15
C HIS A 129 9.63 13.35 -5.90
N THR A 130 10.02 14.05 -6.97
CA THR A 130 10.72 15.36 -6.89
C THR A 130 9.77 16.57 -6.91
N GLY A 131 8.48 16.35 -7.16
CA GLY A 131 7.47 17.42 -7.27
C GLY A 131 6.64 17.69 -6.02
N PHE A 132 6.90 16.97 -4.92
CA PHE A 132 6.22 17.11 -3.63
C PHE A 132 7.23 17.29 -2.50
#